data_AF-A0A1W9Z5W5-F1
#
_entry.id   AF-A0A1W9Z5W5-F1
#
_cell.length_a   1.000
_cell.length_b   1.000
_cell.length_c   1.000
_cell.angle_alpha   90.00
_cell.angle_beta   90.00
_cell.angle_gamma   90.00
#
_symmetry.space_group_name_H-M   'P 1'
#
loop_
_entity.id
_entity.type
_entity.pdbx_description
1 polymer ?
#
loop_
_entity_poly.entity_id
_entity_poly.type
_entity_poly.pdbx_seq_one_letter_code
_entity_poly.pdbx_strand_id
1 'polypeptide(L)'
;MTTHCQEAQGLLDALDAKLAKTAERQGVTLTWTAAEQHTLEILADTIDRRTALTSAFDDATEAKVQVKLSTEIRQLDRLVVQLLAKVEVAAPKQPESLRTVKAREAANARWGRHA
;
A
#
# COMPACT_ATOMS: atom_id res chain seq x y z
N MET A 1 15.57 -15.45 -2.14
CA MET A 1 14.89 -14.47 -2.99
C MET A 1 13.96 -15.27 -3.88
N THR A 2 12.69 -15.33 -3.51
CA THR A 2 11.63 -15.88 -4.34
C THR A 2 11.47 -14.94 -5.53
N THR A 3 11.44 -15.46 -6.75
CA THR A 3 11.18 -14.65 -7.93
C THR A 3 9.68 -14.44 -8.04
N HIS A 4 9.22 -13.20 -7.85
CA HIS A 4 7.81 -12.84 -8.00
C HIS A 4 7.37 -12.85 -9.47
N CYS A 5 6.06 -12.93 -9.70
CA CYS A 5 5.50 -12.80 -11.04
C CYS A 5 5.76 -11.40 -11.62
N GLN A 6 5.71 -11.28 -12.95
CA GLN A 6 6.00 -10.03 -13.66
C GLN A 6 5.12 -8.87 -13.18
N GLU A 7 3.86 -9.14 -12.83
CA GLU A 7 2.94 -8.11 -12.35
C GLU A 7 3.35 -7.57 -10.97
N ALA A 8 3.67 -8.46 -10.03
CA ALA A 8 4.15 -8.08 -8.71
C ALA A 8 5.45 -7.28 -8.81
N GLN A 9 6.41 -7.76 -9.61
CA GLN A 9 7.67 -7.06 -9.82
C GLN A 9 7.46 -5.67 -10.43
N GLY A 10 6.61 -5.55 -11.46
CA GLY A 10 6.30 -4.27 -12.09
C GLY A 10 5.67 -3.25 -11.12
N LEU A 11 4.85 -3.72 -10.17
CA LEU A 11 4.30 -2.86 -9.12
C LEU A 11 5.38 -2.40 -8.13
N LEU A 12 6.25 -3.29 -7.67
CA LEU A 12 7.35 -2.96 -6.77
C LEU A 12 8.30 -1.93 -7.41
N ASP A 13 8.68 -2.14 -8.66
CA ASP A 13 9.53 -1.22 -9.42
C ASP A 13 8.89 0.18 -9.54
N ALA A 14 7.56 0.24 -9.75
CA ALA A 14 6.82 1.49 -9.82
C ALA A 14 6.79 2.23 -8.47
N LEU A 15 6.68 1.49 -7.35
CA LEU A 15 6.74 2.06 -6.01
C LEU A 15 8.14 2.57 -5.67
N ASP A 16 9.18 1.83 -6.02
CA ASP A 16 10.57 2.25 -5.87
C ASP A 16 10.86 3.52 -6.68
N ALA A 17 10.40 3.57 -7.93
CA ALA A 17 10.52 4.76 -8.78
C ALA A 17 9.80 5.98 -8.17
N LYS A 18 8.64 5.75 -7.52
CA LYS A 18 7.90 6.81 -6.82
C LYS A 18 8.65 7.31 -5.58
N LEU A 19 9.28 6.41 -4.83
CA LEU A 19 10.11 6.75 -3.67
C LEU A 19 11.32 7.59 -4.11
N ALA A 20 12.02 7.16 -5.15
CA ALA A 20 13.17 7.87 -5.72
C ALA A 20 12.82 9.29 -6.20
N LYS A 21 11.71 9.44 -6.94
CA LYS A 21 11.21 10.77 -7.36
C LYS A 21 10.86 11.67 -6.18
N THR A 22 10.32 11.08 -5.11
CA THR A 22 9.95 11.83 -3.90
C THR A 22 11.19 12.29 -3.13
N ALA A 23 12.20 11.42 -3.04
CA ALA A 23 13.51 11.70 -2.46
C ALA A 23 14.20 12.86 -3.19
N GLU A 24 14.26 12.79 -4.53
CA GLU A 24 14.83 13.84 -5.39
C GLU A 24 14.13 15.19 -5.17
N ARG A 25 12.80 15.22 -5.22
CA ARG A 25 12.01 16.44 -5.03
C ARG A 25 12.26 17.10 -3.66
N GLN A 26 12.57 16.32 -2.64
CA GLN A 26 12.79 16.80 -1.27
C GLN A 26 14.26 17.07 -0.97
N GLY A 27 15.19 16.67 -1.83
CA GLY A 27 16.62 16.77 -1.58
C GLY A 27 17.10 15.91 -0.41
N VAL A 28 16.35 14.87 -0.03
CA VAL A 28 16.70 13.94 1.05
C VAL A 28 16.72 12.52 0.53
N THR A 29 17.56 11.67 1.12
CA THR A 29 17.53 10.24 0.84
C THR A 29 16.33 9.61 1.55
N LEU A 30 15.46 8.94 0.78
CA LEU A 30 14.37 8.15 1.33
C LEU A 30 14.64 6.68 1.05
N THR A 31 14.38 5.85 2.05
CA THR A 31 14.47 4.39 1.98
C THR A 31 13.25 3.80 2.66
N TRP A 32 12.74 2.68 2.14
CA TRP A 32 11.71 1.92 2.83
C TRP A 32 12.20 1.48 4.21
N THR A 33 11.37 1.69 5.22
CA THR A 33 11.56 1.10 6.53
C THR A 33 11.38 -0.42 6.47
N ALA A 34 11.89 -1.15 7.47
CA ALA A 34 11.70 -2.60 7.54
C ALA A 34 10.21 -3.01 7.55
N ALA A 35 9.34 -2.21 8.16
CA ALA A 35 7.91 -2.45 8.19
C ALA A 35 7.25 -2.26 6.80
N GLU A 36 7.68 -1.24 6.05
CA GLU A 36 7.22 -1.02 4.68
C GLU A 36 7.73 -2.10 3.75
N GLN A 37 9.01 -2.48 3.85
CA GLN A 37 9.58 -3.61 3.09
C GLN A 37 8.79 -4.89 3.33
N HIS A 38 8.47 -5.19 4.59
CA HIS A 38 7.64 -6.36 4.90
C HIS A 38 6.23 -6.26 4.31
N THR A 39 5.63 -5.07 4.31
CA THR A 39 4.33 -4.82 3.68
C THR A 39 4.38 -5.00 2.16
N LEU A 40 5.47 -4.55 1.52
CA LEU A 40 5.73 -4.73 0.09
C LEU A 40 5.90 -6.21 -0.29
N GLU A 41 6.59 -6.99 0.54
CA GLU A 41 6.72 -8.44 0.34
C GLU A 41 5.36 -9.14 0.41
N ILE A 42 4.55 -8.85 1.46
CA ILE A 42 3.19 -9.41 1.58
C ILE A 42 2.33 -9.01 0.38
N LEU A 43 2.46 -7.77 -0.10
CA LEU A 43 1.76 -7.28 -1.27
C LEU A 43 2.17 -8.08 -2.53
N ALA A 44 3.46 -8.32 -2.73
CA ALA A 44 3.97 -9.11 -3.86
C ALA A 44 3.47 -10.56 -3.81
N ASP A 45 3.57 -11.22 -2.64
CA ASP A 45 3.04 -12.57 -2.42
C ASP A 45 1.52 -12.66 -2.69
N THR A 46 0.78 -11.62 -2.30
CA THR A 46 -0.67 -11.55 -2.54
C THR A 46 -0.97 -11.48 -4.04
N ILE A 47 -0.20 -10.71 -4.81
CA ILE A 47 -0.35 -10.60 -6.26
C ILE A 47 0.05 -11.91 -6.94
N ASP A 48 1.16 -12.54 -6.54
CA ASP A 48 1.59 -13.84 -7.05
C ASP A 48 0.48 -14.88 -6.87
N ARG A 49 -0.08 -14.94 -5.67
CA ARG A 49 -1.18 -15.85 -5.36
C ARG A 49 -2.41 -15.55 -6.20
N ARG A 50 -2.78 -14.28 -6.35
CA ARG A 50 -3.92 -13.88 -7.17
C ARG A 50 -3.73 -14.30 -8.62
N THR A 51 -2.57 -14.02 -9.20
CA THR A 51 -2.23 -14.39 -10.58
C THR A 51 -2.32 -15.90 -10.80
N ALA A 52 -1.78 -16.69 -9.88
CA ALA A 52 -1.89 -18.15 -9.94
C ALA A 52 -3.35 -18.63 -9.88
N LEU A 53 -4.20 -18.00 -9.06
CA LEU A 53 -5.61 -18.35 -8.95
C LEU A 53 -6.43 -17.90 -10.16
N THR A 54 -6.07 -16.78 -10.79
CA THR A 54 -6.68 -16.35 -12.06
C THR A 54 -6.42 -17.37 -13.15
N SER A 55 -5.18 -17.84 -13.31
CA SER A 55 -4.88 -18.93 -14.26
C SER A 55 -5.67 -20.19 -13.95
N ALA A 56 -5.73 -20.59 -12.68
CA ALA A 56 -6.52 -21.76 -12.27
C ALA A 56 -8.04 -21.58 -12.49
N PHE A 57 -8.54 -20.34 -12.42
CA PHE A 57 -9.94 -20.03 -12.71
C PHE A 57 -10.25 -20.20 -14.19
N ASP A 58 -9.36 -19.72 -15.07
CA ASP A 58 -9.50 -19.84 -16.52
C ASP A 58 -9.46 -21.31 -16.98
N ASP A 59 -8.64 -22.14 -16.32
CA ASP A 59 -8.52 -23.57 -16.62
C ASP A 59 -9.64 -24.44 -16.00
N ALA A 60 -10.40 -23.92 -15.03
CA ALA A 60 -11.40 -24.69 -14.31
C ALA A 60 -12.63 -24.96 -15.18
N THR A 61 -13.03 -26.24 -15.28
CA THR A 61 -14.21 -26.67 -16.06
C THR A 61 -15.48 -26.81 -15.22
N GLU A 62 -15.35 -26.96 -13.90
CA GLU A 62 -16.49 -27.09 -12.99
C GLU A 62 -16.92 -25.72 -12.44
N ALA A 63 -18.18 -25.34 -12.67
CA ALA A 63 -18.73 -24.06 -12.23
C ALA A 63 -18.58 -23.83 -10.71
N LYS A 64 -18.71 -24.88 -9.88
CA LYS A 64 -18.55 -24.78 -8.42
C LYS A 64 -17.12 -24.38 -8.03
N VAL A 65 -16.12 -24.87 -8.77
CA VAL A 65 -14.71 -24.52 -8.56
C VAL A 65 -14.46 -23.09 -8.99
N GLN A 66 -14.95 -22.69 -10.16
CA GLN A 66 -14.87 -21.31 -10.64
C GLN A 66 -15.47 -20.31 -9.64
N VAL A 67 -16.63 -20.59 -9.05
CA VAL A 67 -17.25 -19.70 -8.04
C VAL A 67 -16.34 -19.52 -6.82
N LYS A 68 -15.71 -20.59 -6.33
CA LYS A 68 -14.78 -20.52 -5.19
C LYS A 68 -13.53 -19.71 -5.52
N LEU A 69 -12.91 -19.99 -6.67
CA LEU A 69 -11.74 -19.26 -7.15
C LEU A 69 -12.04 -17.77 -7.35
N SER A 70 -13.19 -17.43 -7.94
CA SER A 70 -13.63 -16.04 -8.11
C SER A 70 -13.82 -15.30 -6.79
N THR A 71 -14.16 -16.03 -5.72
CA THR A 71 -14.35 -15.45 -4.39
C THR A 71 -13.00 -15.12 -3.78
N GLU A 72 -12.05 -16.06 -3.87
CA GLU A 72 -10.68 -15.88 -3.39
C GLU A 72 -9.96 -14.74 -4.14
N ILE A 73 -10.04 -14.70 -5.47
CA ILE A 73 -9.44 -13.63 -6.29
C ILE A 73 -9.94 -12.25 -5.80
N ARG A 74 -11.24 -12.09 -5.59
CA ARG A 74 -11.82 -10.84 -5.08
C ARG A 74 -11.40 -10.51 -3.65
N GLN A 75 -11.12 -11.50 -2.81
CA GLN A 75 -10.58 -11.26 -1.48
C GLN A 75 -9.13 -10.76 -1.55
N LEU A 76 -8.32 -11.36 -2.43
CA LEU A 76 -6.94 -10.92 -2.67
C LEU A 76 -6.89 -9.52 -3.26
N ASP A 77 -7.76 -9.18 -4.21
CA ASP A 77 -7.84 -7.80 -4.75
C ASP A 77 -8.15 -6.76 -3.66
N ARG A 78 -9.06 -7.09 -2.73
CA ARG A 78 -9.35 -6.21 -1.59
C ARG A 78 -8.12 -6.06 -0.68
N LEU A 79 -7.41 -7.15 -0.42
CA LEU A 79 -6.20 -7.13 0.39
C LEU A 79 -5.10 -6.30 -0.27
N VAL A 80 -4.90 -6.42 -1.59
CA VAL A 80 -3.96 -5.60 -2.38
C VAL A 80 -4.27 -4.12 -2.19
N VAL A 81 -5.53 -3.70 -2.34
CA VAL A 81 -5.93 -2.30 -2.13
C VAL A 81 -5.65 -1.84 -0.70
N GLN A 82 -5.92 -2.67 0.30
CA GLN A 82 -5.67 -2.34 1.71
C GLN A 82 -4.19 -2.21 2.03
N LEU A 83 -3.34 -3.09 1.47
CA LEU A 83 -1.90 -3.04 1.66
C LEU A 83 -1.30 -1.81 0.96
N LEU A 84 -1.72 -1.53 -0.28
CA LEU A 84 -1.31 -0.32 -1.01
C LEU A 84 -1.66 0.97 -0.27
N ALA A 85 -2.82 1.02 0.39
CA ALA A 85 -3.23 2.17 1.19
C ALA A 85 -2.31 2.42 2.41
N LYS A 86 -1.57 1.40 2.88
CA LYS A 86 -0.61 1.51 3.99
C LYS A 86 0.78 1.95 3.52
N VAL A 87 1.10 1.79 2.24
CA VAL A 87 2.38 2.21 1.66
C VAL A 87 2.30 3.70 1.30
N GLU A 88 2.60 4.56 2.28
CA GLU A 88 2.60 6.01 2.09
C GLU A 88 3.98 6.49 1.65
N VAL A 89 4.13 6.80 0.35
CA VAL A 89 5.34 7.45 -0.19
C VAL A 89 5.32 8.97 0.07
N ALA A 90 5.00 9.36 1.29
CA ALA A 90 5.06 10.75 1.72
C ALA A 90 6.38 10.99 2.46
N ALA A 91 6.89 12.22 2.35
CA ALA A 91 7.89 12.69 3.31
C ALA A 91 7.36 12.44 4.73
N PRO A 92 8.24 12.23 5.73
CA PRO A 92 7.82 12.52 7.10
C PRO A 92 7.15 13.89 7.10
N LYS A 93 5.89 13.96 7.56
CA LYS A 93 5.14 15.22 7.63
C LYS A 93 6.09 16.26 8.21
N GLN A 94 6.44 17.27 7.41
CA GLN A 94 7.21 18.41 7.89
C GLN A 94 6.56 18.82 9.22
N PRO A 95 7.34 18.98 10.31
CA PRO A 95 6.76 19.30 11.61
C PRO A 95 5.80 20.47 11.41
N GLU A 96 4.54 20.29 11.84
CA GLU A 96 3.49 21.29 11.62
C GLU A 96 4.04 22.65 12.02
N SER A 97 3.95 23.65 11.14
CA SER A 97 4.45 24.98 11.46
C SER A 97 3.84 25.44 12.79
N LEU A 98 4.61 26.13 13.63
CA LEU A 98 4.10 26.65 14.91
C LEU A 98 2.85 27.51 14.72
N ARG A 99 2.68 28.12 13.55
CA ARG A 99 1.47 28.87 13.16
C ARG A 99 0.24 27.96 13.03
N THR A 100 0.38 26.79 12.42
CA THR A 100 -0.69 25.79 12.28
C THR A 100 -1.09 25.21 13.64
N VAL A 101 -0.11 24.88 14.46
CA VAL A 101 -0.33 24.39 15.83
C VAL A 101 -1.11 25.41 16.66
N LYS A 102 -0.68 26.67 16.68
CA LYS A 102 -1.36 27.77 17.39
C LYS A 102 -2.77 28.04 16.87
N ALA A 103 -3.00 27.94 15.56
CA ALA A 103 -4.33 28.12 14.99
C ALA A 103 -5.31 27.02 15.44
N ARG A 104 -4.86 25.77 15.50
CA ARG A 104 -5.66 24.64 16.03
C ARG A 104 -5.94 24.81 17.52
N GLU A 105 -4.93 25.17 18.30
CA GLU A 105 -5.10 25.46 19.73
C GLU A 105 -6.12 26.58 19.98
N ALA A 106 -6.03 27.68 19.23
CA ALA A 106 -6.97 28.79 19.32
C ALA A 106 -8.39 28.41 18.89
N ALA A 107 -8.54 27.61 17.82
CA ALA A 107 -9.83 27.09 17.38
C ALA A 107 -10.46 26.15 18.42
N ASN A 108 -9.64 25.29 19.05
CA ASN A 108 -10.07 24.34 20.08
C ASN A 108 -10.29 25.00 21.45
N ALA A 109 -9.67 26.16 21.71
CA ALA A 109 -9.85 26.93 22.94
C ALA A 109 -11.30 27.44 23.14
N ARG A 110 -12.10 27.50 22.07
CA ARG A 110 -13.55 27.79 22.17
C ARG A 110 -14.37 26.61 22.68
N TRP A 111 -13.90 25.38 22.46
CA TRP A 111 -14.66 24.15 22.76
C TRP A 111 -14.20 23.46 24.06
N GLY A 112 -12.98 23.72 24.53
CA GLY A 112 -12.43 23.14 25.78
C GLY A 112 -12.90 23.77 27.10
N ARG A 113 -14.02 24.51 27.10
CA ARG A 113 -14.55 25.22 28.29
C ARG A 113 -15.87 24.64 28.83
N HIS A 114 -16.18 23.38 28.50
CA HIS A 114 -17.33 22.63 29.02
C HIS A 114 -16.94 21.19 29.42
N ALA A 115 -15.92 21.04 30.27
CA ALA A 115 -15.70 19.85 31.08
C ALA A 115 -15.54 20.29 32.53
#